data_AF-A0A6A3MZZ6-F1
#
_entry.id   AF-A0A6A3MZZ6-F1
#
_cell.length_a   1.000
_cell.length_b   1.000
_cell.length_c   1.000
_cell.angle_alpha   90.00
_cell.angle_beta   90.00
_cell.angle_gamma   90.00
#
_symmetry.space_group_name_H-M   'P 1'
#
loop_
_entity.id
_entity.type
_entity.pdbx_description
1 polymer ?
#
loop_
_entity_poly.entity_id
_entity_poly.type
_entity_poly.pdbx_seq_one_letter_code
_entity_poly.pdbx_strand_id
1 'polypeptide(L)'
;MVLFGYEDLTDAVAAIEALGADQELDERRKALLNDPVMVVTRESGLRSIHVLSEEMAFVAPAEHDLDLVASDDATTCSIVVLIGYGIVGVAHLDSPQQMSFFLKKWETLTSAAPTTLTSAAPTSVAIAGGYDDERGIAHPISVDILQALLSSEAAYQVQEFVTSKWNTTQTEEGFSCRVQEGSDIFLRKRNFAVWSSRLMPAYRWCH
;
A
#
# COMPACT_ATOMS: atom_id res chain seq x y z
N MET A 1 -11.12 11.61 -12.25
CA MET A 1 -9.99 12.52 -11.92
C MET A 1 -9.40 11.98 -10.65
N VAL A 2 -8.11 11.72 -10.45
CA VAL A 2 -6.88 11.66 -11.24
C VAL A 2 -5.87 11.10 -10.22
N LEU A 3 -4.88 10.30 -10.62
CA LEU A 3 -3.67 10.12 -9.81
C LEU A 3 -2.96 11.48 -9.69
N PHE A 4 -3.04 12.12 -8.52
CA PHE A 4 -2.54 13.48 -8.29
C PHE A 4 -1.06 13.61 -8.68
N GLY A 5 -0.73 14.57 -9.53
CA GLY A 5 0.61 14.74 -10.12
C GLY A 5 0.85 13.93 -11.41
N TYR A 6 -0.14 13.12 -11.82
CA TYR A 6 -0.14 12.29 -13.02
C TYR A 6 -1.48 12.41 -13.78
N GLU A 7 -2.05 13.63 -13.79
CA GLU A 7 -3.34 13.99 -14.40
C GLU A 7 -3.48 13.53 -15.85
N ASP A 8 -2.39 13.57 -16.60
CA ASP A 8 -2.38 13.28 -18.03
C ASP A 8 -2.27 11.78 -18.34
N LEU A 9 -2.05 10.94 -17.33
CA LEU A 9 -1.94 9.50 -17.53
C LEU A 9 -3.32 8.86 -17.60
N THR A 10 -3.59 8.18 -18.73
CA THR A 10 -4.82 7.41 -18.96
C THR A 10 -4.56 5.92 -19.11
N ASP A 11 -3.29 5.53 -19.18
CA ASP A 11 -2.83 4.16 -19.34
C ASP A 11 -2.12 3.68 -18.07
N ALA A 12 -2.56 2.54 -17.55
CA ALA A 12 -2.04 2.00 -16.30
C ALA A 12 -0.57 1.56 -16.41
N VAL A 13 -0.12 1.07 -17.58
CA VAL A 13 1.29 0.67 -17.77
C VAL A 13 2.20 1.89 -17.77
N ALA A 14 1.79 2.97 -18.45
CA ALA A 14 2.48 4.26 -18.39
C ALA A 14 2.52 4.82 -16.96
N ALA A 15 1.44 4.64 -16.19
CA ALA A 15 1.41 5.04 -14.78
C ALA A 15 2.37 4.23 -13.90
N ILE A 16 2.52 2.92 -14.12
CA ILE A 16 3.54 2.10 -13.42
C ILE A 16 4.94 2.68 -13.67
N GLU A 17 5.28 2.92 -14.94
CA GLU A 17 6.61 3.44 -15.28
C GLU A 17 6.84 4.86 -14.75
N ALA A 18 5.82 5.72 -14.78
CA ALA A 18 5.91 7.08 -14.26
C ALA A 18 6.11 7.11 -12.73
N LEU A 19 5.29 6.37 -11.97
CA LEU A 19 5.44 6.22 -10.51
C LEU A 19 6.77 5.56 -10.15
N GLY A 20 7.22 4.66 -11.02
CA GLY A 20 8.48 3.98 -10.93
C GLY A 20 9.71 4.88 -11.05
N ALA A 21 9.64 5.83 -11.98
CA ALA A 21 10.69 6.80 -12.31
C ALA A 21 10.64 8.07 -11.44
N ASP A 22 9.59 8.23 -10.62
CA ASP A 22 9.45 9.37 -9.72
C ASP A 22 10.55 9.36 -8.64
N GLN A 23 11.24 10.50 -8.52
CA GLN A 23 12.39 10.62 -7.62
C GLN A 23 11.96 10.57 -6.15
N GLU A 24 10.84 11.19 -5.79
CA GLU A 24 10.37 11.22 -4.41
C GLU A 24 9.91 9.83 -3.96
N LEU A 25 9.17 9.14 -4.82
CA LEU A 25 8.78 7.75 -4.57
C LEU A 25 9.98 6.80 -4.53
N ASP A 26 11.02 7.04 -5.32
CA ASP A 26 12.25 6.25 -5.28
C ASP A 26 13.02 6.44 -3.96
N GLU A 27 13.13 7.67 -3.46
CA GLU A 27 13.75 7.96 -2.16
C GLU A 27 12.98 7.30 -1.02
N ARG A 28 11.64 7.37 -1.04
CA ARG A 28 10.78 6.72 -0.05
C ARG A 28 10.86 5.20 -0.10
N ARG A 29 10.80 4.62 -1.30
CA ARG A 29 11.04 3.19 -1.53
C ARG A 29 12.37 2.74 -0.97
N LYS A 30 13.45 3.46 -1.25
CA LYS A 30 14.79 3.14 -0.70
C LYS A 30 14.80 3.24 0.82
N ALA A 31 14.18 4.27 1.41
CA ALA A 31 14.07 4.40 2.85
C ALA A 31 13.31 3.21 3.46
N LEU A 32 12.16 2.85 2.90
CA LEU A 32 11.34 1.72 3.33
C LEU A 32 12.08 0.38 3.20
N LEU A 33 12.81 0.17 2.11
CA LEU A 33 13.55 -1.08 1.89
C LEU A 33 14.77 -1.22 2.81
N ASN A 34 15.34 -0.10 3.27
CA ASN A 34 16.47 -0.05 4.22
C ASN A 34 16.04 0.02 5.70
N ASP A 35 14.77 0.30 5.99
CA ASP A 35 14.24 0.36 7.34
C ASP A 35 14.22 -1.05 7.98
N PRO A 36 14.77 -1.24 9.19
CA PRO A 36 14.80 -2.55 9.84
C PRO A 36 13.40 -3.12 10.09
N VAL A 37 13.26 -4.42 9.88
CA VAL A 37 12.01 -5.14 10.11
C VAL A 37 11.62 -5.11 11.59
N MET A 38 10.40 -4.66 11.88
CA MET A 38 9.85 -4.65 13.24
C MET A 38 8.92 -5.84 13.48
N VAL A 39 9.24 -6.64 14.50
CA VAL A 39 8.42 -7.78 14.93
C VAL A 39 7.35 -7.30 15.92
N VAL A 40 6.09 -7.30 15.47
CA VAL A 40 4.94 -7.03 16.35
C VAL A 40 4.42 -8.34 16.92
N THR A 41 4.44 -8.46 18.24
CA THR A 41 3.91 -9.61 18.98
C THR A 41 2.80 -9.17 19.91
N ARG A 42 2.09 -10.13 20.51
CA ARG A 42 1.15 -9.83 21.59
C ARG A 42 1.83 -9.14 22.78
N GLU A 43 3.11 -9.42 23.00
CA GLU A 43 3.91 -8.85 24.11
C GLU A 43 4.30 -7.39 23.85
N SER A 44 4.22 -6.93 22.60
CA SER A 44 4.45 -5.53 22.22
C SER A 44 3.41 -4.58 22.82
N GLY A 45 2.29 -5.10 23.34
CA GLY A 45 1.21 -4.30 23.95
C GLY A 45 0.41 -3.45 22.96
N LEU A 46 0.68 -3.59 21.66
CA LEU A 46 -0.01 -2.87 20.59
C LEU A 46 -1.34 -3.54 20.26
N ARG A 47 -2.39 -2.73 20.08
CA ARG A 47 -3.65 -3.19 19.52
C ARG A 47 -3.61 -3.06 18.02
N SER A 48 -3.58 -4.21 17.36
CA SER A 48 -3.44 -4.29 15.91
C SER A 48 -4.59 -5.05 15.26
N ILE A 49 -4.98 -4.61 14.07
CA ILE A 49 -5.74 -5.44 13.13
C ILE A 49 -4.78 -5.97 12.07
N HIS A 50 -4.87 -7.28 11.84
CA HIS A 50 -4.10 -7.97 10.82
C HIS A 50 -5.03 -8.43 9.71
N VAL A 51 -4.78 -7.98 8.49
CA VAL A 51 -5.56 -8.29 7.28
C VAL A 51 -4.85 -9.42 6.56
N LEU A 52 -5.52 -10.57 6.44
CA LEU A 52 -4.99 -11.74 5.75
C LEU A 52 -5.17 -11.62 4.24
N SER A 53 -4.61 -12.58 3.50
CA SER A 53 -4.80 -12.65 2.04
C SER A 53 -6.27 -12.72 1.68
N GLU A 54 -6.65 -12.04 0.59
CA GLU A 54 -8.04 -11.88 0.12
C GLU A 54 -8.97 -11.12 1.08
N GLU A 55 -8.46 -10.59 2.19
CA GLU A 55 -9.23 -9.78 3.14
C GLU A 55 -9.04 -8.27 2.92
N MET A 56 -9.99 -7.51 3.45
CA MET A 56 -9.91 -6.05 3.53
C MET A 56 -10.51 -5.55 4.83
N ALA A 57 -9.94 -4.48 5.36
CA ALA A 57 -10.41 -3.80 6.56
C ALA A 57 -10.51 -2.30 6.31
N PHE A 58 -11.55 -1.68 6.88
CA PHE A 58 -11.72 -0.23 6.94
C PHE A 58 -11.91 0.15 8.40
N VAL A 59 -11.04 1.01 8.92
CA VAL A 59 -11.03 1.32 10.34
C VAL A 59 -10.80 2.81 10.56
N ALA A 60 -11.37 3.36 11.63
CA ALA A 60 -11.01 4.67 12.15
C ALA A 60 -10.10 4.45 13.37
N PRO A 61 -8.75 4.53 13.24
CA PRO A 61 -7.85 4.13 14.32
C PRO A 61 -8.06 4.91 15.61
N ALA A 62 -8.41 6.20 15.50
CA ALA A 62 -8.68 7.06 16.65
C ALA A 62 -9.96 6.67 17.41
N GLU A 63 -10.99 6.20 16.72
CA GLU A 63 -12.28 5.81 17.31
C GLU A 63 -12.23 4.39 17.87
N HIS A 64 -11.51 3.49 17.19
CA HIS A 64 -11.39 2.09 17.57
C HIS A 64 -10.21 1.81 18.52
N ASP A 65 -9.47 2.85 18.90
CA ASP A 65 -8.33 2.77 19.81
C ASP A 65 -7.29 1.74 19.31
N LEU A 66 -6.99 1.80 18.01
CA LEU A 66 -6.03 0.92 17.35
C LEU A 66 -4.68 1.62 17.23
N ASP A 67 -3.60 0.88 17.45
CA ASP A 67 -2.23 1.35 17.29
C ASP A 67 -1.71 1.04 15.88
N LEU A 68 -2.18 -0.07 15.29
CA LEU A 68 -1.65 -0.62 14.05
C LEU A 68 -2.73 -1.28 13.18
N VAL A 69 -2.66 -1.06 11.87
CA VAL A 69 -3.31 -1.90 10.87
C VAL A 69 -2.24 -2.43 9.94
N ALA A 70 -2.17 -3.75 9.74
CA ALA A 70 -1.10 -4.40 9.01
C ALA A 70 -1.60 -5.54 8.13
N SER A 71 -0.83 -5.83 7.08
CA SER A 71 -0.91 -7.06 6.30
C SER A 71 0.51 -7.54 5.97
N ASP A 72 0.66 -8.85 5.79
CA ASP A 72 1.93 -9.52 5.50
C ASP A 72 1.77 -10.57 4.39
N ASP A 73 2.85 -11.28 4.07
CA ASP A 73 2.90 -12.46 3.21
C ASP A 73 2.30 -12.31 1.80
N ALA A 74 2.22 -11.08 1.30
CA ALA A 74 2.08 -10.88 -0.12
C ALA A 74 3.33 -11.47 -0.79
N THR A 75 3.21 -12.39 -1.74
CA THR A 75 4.34 -12.83 -2.59
C THR A 75 4.09 -12.30 -4.00
N THR A 76 3.10 -12.87 -4.68
CA THR A 76 2.54 -12.38 -5.96
C THR A 76 1.40 -11.38 -5.77
N CYS A 77 0.73 -11.41 -4.62
CA CYS A 77 -0.35 -10.49 -4.26
C CYS A 77 0.17 -9.08 -3.98
N SER A 78 -0.75 -8.12 -3.90
CA SER A 78 -0.47 -6.71 -3.61
C SER A 78 -1.26 -6.24 -2.41
N ILE A 79 -0.60 -5.54 -1.50
CA ILE A 79 -1.20 -4.85 -0.37
C ILE A 79 -1.43 -3.39 -0.80
N VAL A 80 -2.68 -2.95 -0.69
CA VAL A 80 -3.08 -1.57 -0.97
C VAL A 80 -3.61 -0.94 0.32
N VAL A 81 -3.11 0.26 0.60
CA VAL A 81 -3.49 1.06 1.74
C VAL A 81 -4.03 2.41 1.28
N LEU A 82 -5.20 2.77 1.79
CA LEU A 82 -5.88 4.04 1.56
C LEU A 82 -5.99 4.80 2.88
N ILE A 83 -5.58 6.06 2.89
CA ILE A 83 -5.59 6.91 4.08
C ILE A 83 -6.25 8.24 3.73
N GLY A 84 -7.27 8.60 4.49
CA GLY A 84 -8.02 9.83 4.30
C GLY A 84 -9.20 9.92 5.26
N TYR A 85 -9.64 11.15 5.56
CA TYR A 85 -10.85 11.40 6.37
C TYR A 85 -10.86 10.73 7.76
N GLY A 86 -9.67 10.48 8.34
CA GLY A 86 -9.53 9.77 9.62
C GLY A 86 -9.74 8.25 9.55
N ILE A 87 -9.92 7.71 8.34
CA ILE A 87 -10.13 6.29 8.05
C ILE A 87 -8.86 5.73 7.38
N VAL A 88 -8.56 4.48 7.71
CA VAL A 88 -7.52 3.66 7.08
C VAL A 88 -8.20 2.44 6.45
N GLY A 89 -8.07 2.30 5.14
CA GLY A 89 -8.41 1.10 4.39
C GLY A 89 -7.15 0.28 4.11
N VAL A 90 -7.17 -1.02 4.41
CA VAL A 90 -6.09 -1.95 4.04
C VAL A 90 -6.72 -3.14 3.34
N ALA A 91 -6.19 -3.52 2.19
CA ALA A 91 -6.61 -4.72 1.47
C ALA A 91 -5.41 -5.51 0.98
N HIS A 92 -5.51 -6.84 1.08
CA HIS A 92 -4.56 -7.77 0.49
C HIS A 92 -5.21 -8.40 -0.74
N LEU A 93 -4.80 -7.91 -1.90
CA LEU A 93 -5.47 -8.12 -3.18
C LEU A 93 -4.74 -9.15 -4.05
N ASP A 94 -5.51 -10.05 -4.64
CA ASP A 94 -5.05 -11.03 -5.62
C ASP A 94 -5.71 -10.87 -7.00
N SER A 95 -6.74 -10.02 -7.08
CA SER A 95 -7.61 -9.92 -8.27
C SER A 95 -8.21 -8.51 -8.48
N PRO A 96 -8.50 -8.16 -9.75
CA PRO A 96 -9.09 -6.85 -10.10
C PRO A 96 -10.49 -6.63 -9.49
N GLN A 97 -11.26 -7.69 -9.29
CA GLN A 97 -12.61 -7.60 -8.71
C GLN A 97 -12.55 -7.16 -7.25
N GLN A 98 -11.57 -7.66 -6.48
CA GLN A 98 -11.35 -7.23 -5.11
C GLN A 98 -10.96 -5.76 -5.04
N MET A 99 -10.06 -5.30 -5.93
CA MET A 99 -9.67 -3.89 -5.99
C MET A 99 -10.87 -2.99 -6.29
N SER A 100 -11.69 -3.35 -7.28
CA SER A 100 -12.89 -2.60 -7.64
C SER A 100 -13.88 -2.51 -6.48
N PHE A 101 -14.08 -3.61 -5.75
CA PHE A 101 -14.93 -3.63 -4.57
C PHE A 101 -14.35 -2.78 -3.43
N PHE A 102 -13.03 -2.87 -3.20
CA PHE A 102 -12.32 -2.11 -2.18
C PHE A 102 -12.45 -0.59 -2.41
N LEU A 103 -12.21 -0.12 -3.63
CA LEU A 103 -12.38 1.31 -3.98
C LEU A 103 -13.83 1.78 -3.84
N LYS A 104 -14.79 1.00 -4.35
CA LYS A 104 -16.21 1.36 -4.22
C LYS A 104 -16.63 1.50 -2.76
N LYS A 105 -16.14 0.61 -1.89
CA LYS A 105 -16.37 0.69 -0.44
C LYS A 105 -15.70 1.90 0.18
N TRP A 106 -14.45 2.18 -0.18
CA TRP A 106 -13.73 3.38 0.24
C TRP A 106 -14.52 4.66 -0.10
N GLU A 107 -14.91 4.82 -1.36
CA GLU A 107 -15.65 5.99 -1.85
C GLU A 107 -17.02 6.14 -1.18
N THR A 108 -17.70 5.03 -0.88
CA THR A 108 -18.95 5.05 -0.11
C THR A 108 -18.73 5.57 1.31
N LEU A 109 -17.63 5.18 1.96
CA LEU A 109 -17.30 5.62 3.32
C LEU A 109 -16.87 7.08 3.36
N THR A 110 -16.05 7.51 2.40
CA THR A 110 -15.51 8.87 2.36
C THR A 110 -16.51 9.91 1.86
N SER A 111 -17.42 9.54 0.95
CA SER A 111 -18.53 10.43 0.53
C SER A 111 -19.54 10.71 1.64
N ALA A 112 -19.67 9.79 2.61
CA ALA A 112 -20.52 9.97 3.80
C ALA A 112 -19.80 10.71 4.95
N ALA A 113 -18.49 10.97 4.83
CA ALA A 113 -17.72 11.60 5.89
C ALA A 113 -18.16 13.08 6.10
N PRO A 114 -18.21 13.56 7.36
CA PRO A 114 -18.58 14.94 7.66
C PRO A 114 -17.69 15.95 6.92
N THR A 115 -18.29 17.02 6.38
CA THR A 115 -17.60 18.14 5.70
C THR A 115 -16.63 18.92 6.59
N THR A 116 -16.61 18.64 7.90
CA THR A 116 -15.60 19.17 8.84
C THR A 116 -14.31 18.35 8.86
N LEU A 117 -14.33 17.11 8.35
CA LEU A 117 -13.17 16.23 8.14
C LEU A 117 -12.73 16.20 6.66
N THR A 118 -13.48 16.85 5.76
CA THR A 118 -13.10 17.02 4.37
C THR A 118 -12.01 18.07 4.27
N SER A 119 -10.78 17.68 4.58
CA SER A 119 -9.65 18.30 3.92
C SER A 119 -9.86 18.12 2.42
N ALA A 120 -9.66 19.18 1.63
CA ALA A 120 -9.66 19.11 0.17
C ALA A 120 -8.48 18.25 -0.39
N ALA A 121 -7.73 17.59 0.49
CA ALA A 121 -6.60 16.75 0.14
C ALA A 121 -7.06 15.43 -0.51
N PRO A 122 -6.33 14.94 -1.52
CA PRO A 122 -6.57 13.64 -2.13
C PRO A 122 -6.38 12.50 -1.12
N THR A 123 -7.03 11.36 -1.37
CA THR A 123 -6.78 10.14 -0.59
C THR A 123 -5.33 9.72 -0.79
N SER A 124 -4.57 9.56 0.28
CA SER A 124 -3.21 9.02 0.21
C SER A 124 -3.27 7.52 -0.05
N VAL A 125 -2.50 7.05 -1.03
CA VAL A 125 -2.44 5.65 -1.46
C VAL A 125 -1.04 5.12 -1.32
N ALA A 126 -0.90 3.92 -0.79
CA ALA A 126 0.36 3.25 -0.66
C ALA A 126 0.19 1.81 -1.17
N ILE A 127 1.03 1.40 -2.14
CA ILE A 127 0.93 0.11 -2.83
C ILE A 127 2.25 -0.62 -2.68
N ALA A 128 2.20 -1.83 -2.14
CA ALA A 128 3.37 -2.70 -2.05
C ALA A 128 3.02 -4.15 -2.28
N GLY A 129 3.95 -4.89 -2.86
CA GLY A 129 3.77 -6.29 -3.17
C GLY A 129 3.92 -6.57 -4.66
N GLY A 130 3.80 -7.84 -5.02
CA GLY A 130 4.25 -8.33 -6.31
C GLY A 130 5.78 -8.22 -6.48
N TYR A 131 6.43 -9.29 -6.92
CA TYR A 131 7.78 -9.25 -7.47
C TYR A 131 7.71 -9.72 -8.93
N ASP A 132 8.77 -9.55 -9.70
CA ASP A 132 8.84 -10.09 -11.07
C ASP A 132 9.00 -11.61 -11.01
N ASP A 133 7.87 -12.27 -10.83
CA ASP A 133 7.76 -13.73 -10.79
C ASP A 133 7.88 -14.32 -12.19
N GLU A 134 8.38 -15.55 -12.28
CA GLU A 134 8.64 -16.23 -13.56
C GLU A 134 7.36 -16.52 -14.34
N ARG A 135 6.21 -16.47 -13.66
CA ARG A 135 4.88 -16.72 -14.24
C ARG A 135 4.21 -15.42 -14.67
N GLY A 136 4.79 -14.25 -14.38
CA GLY A 136 4.26 -12.93 -14.72
C GLY A 136 2.90 -12.63 -14.09
N ILE A 137 2.64 -13.11 -12.87
CA ILE A 137 1.35 -12.97 -12.18
C ILE A 137 1.23 -11.60 -11.49
N ALA A 138 2.30 -11.13 -10.86
CA ALA A 138 2.29 -9.90 -10.06
C ALA A 138 2.09 -8.62 -10.89
N HIS A 139 2.63 -8.60 -12.11
CA HIS A 139 2.56 -7.42 -12.98
C HIS A 139 1.12 -7.09 -13.39
N PRO A 140 0.29 -8.03 -13.89
CA PRO A 140 -1.14 -7.82 -14.11
C PRO A 140 -1.88 -7.25 -12.90
N ILE A 141 -1.62 -7.75 -11.68
CA ILE A 141 -2.26 -7.25 -10.46
C ILE A 141 -1.91 -5.77 -10.22
N SER A 142 -0.65 -5.40 -10.43
CA SER A 142 -0.20 -4.00 -10.30
C SER A 142 -0.85 -3.08 -11.34
N VAL A 143 -0.99 -3.57 -12.58
CA VAL A 143 -1.68 -2.85 -13.67
C VAL A 143 -3.15 -2.66 -13.32
N ASP A 144 -3.82 -3.71 -12.86
CA ASP A 144 -5.23 -3.68 -12.47
C ASP A 144 -5.49 -2.69 -11.33
N ILE A 145 -4.60 -2.63 -10.34
CA ILE A 145 -4.68 -1.66 -9.23
C ILE A 145 -4.62 -0.23 -9.76
N LEU A 146 -3.63 0.10 -10.59
CA LEU A 146 -3.52 1.46 -11.13
C LEU A 146 -4.66 1.78 -12.10
N GLN A 147 -5.12 0.82 -12.91
CA GLN A 147 -6.26 1.01 -13.78
C GLN A 147 -7.52 1.36 -12.99
N ALA A 148 -7.75 0.70 -11.86
CA ALA A 148 -8.88 0.98 -10.99
C ALA A 148 -8.79 2.40 -10.37
N LEU A 149 -7.59 2.82 -9.94
CA LEU A 149 -7.37 4.18 -9.42
C LEU A 149 -7.56 5.25 -10.50
N LEU A 150 -7.02 5.04 -11.70
CA LEU A 150 -7.16 5.96 -12.84
C LEU A 150 -8.61 6.12 -13.31
N SER A 151 -9.39 5.04 -13.21
CA SER A 151 -10.80 5.02 -13.62
C SER A 151 -11.75 5.62 -12.58
N SER A 152 -11.26 5.92 -11.37
CA SER A 152 -12.09 6.48 -10.31
C SER A 152 -12.33 7.99 -10.49
N GLU A 153 -13.47 8.45 -9.98
CA GLU A 153 -13.81 9.86 -9.90
C GLU A 153 -13.14 10.57 -8.72
N ALA A 154 -12.62 9.81 -7.74
CA ALA A 154 -11.93 10.34 -6.58
C ALA A 154 -10.44 10.62 -6.87
N ALA A 155 -9.90 11.65 -6.24
CA ALA A 155 -8.50 12.00 -6.35
C ALA A 155 -7.65 11.17 -5.37
N TYR A 156 -6.60 10.55 -5.91
CA TYR A 156 -5.67 9.70 -5.16
C TYR A 156 -4.25 10.22 -5.32
N GLN A 157 -3.51 10.33 -4.23
CA GLN A 157 -2.10 10.70 -4.25
C GLN A 157 -1.27 9.49 -3.83
N VAL A 158 -0.45 8.98 -4.73
CA VAL A 158 0.45 7.86 -4.41
C VAL A 158 1.58 8.37 -3.54
N GLN A 159 1.70 7.81 -2.35
CA GLN A 159 2.73 8.14 -1.37
C GLN A 159 3.83 7.09 -1.32
N GLU A 160 3.50 5.84 -1.63
CA GLU A 160 4.44 4.71 -1.67
C GLU A 160 4.10 3.79 -2.82
N PHE A 161 5.11 3.37 -3.58
CA PHE A 161 4.95 2.46 -4.71
C PHE A 161 6.15 1.49 -4.81
N VAL A 162 5.93 0.26 -4.34
CA VAL A 162 6.95 -0.79 -4.26
C VAL A 162 6.40 -2.10 -4.82
N THR A 163 6.42 -2.22 -6.14
CA THR A 163 5.90 -3.39 -6.87
C THR A 163 6.84 -3.86 -7.98
N SER A 164 6.59 -5.05 -8.54
CA SER A 164 7.29 -5.56 -9.73
C SER A 164 8.83 -5.46 -9.57
N LYS A 165 9.56 -4.99 -10.60
CA LYS A 165 11.02 -4.75 -10.57
C LYS A 165 11.55 -3.98 -9.37
N TRP A 166 10.76 -3.09 -8.77
CA TRP A 166 11.17 -2.31 -7.59
C TRP A 166 11.05 -3.07 -6.26
N ASN A 167 10.42 -4.23 -6.31
CA ASN A 167 10.29 -5.16 -5.20
C ASN A 167 10.95 -6.52 -5.53
N THR A 168 11.71 -6.62 -6.62
CA THR A 168 12.47 -7.82 -7.01
C THR A 168 13.95 -7.72 -6.63
N THR A 169 14.50 -8.76 -6.03
CA THR A 169 15.95 -8.99 -5.92
C THR A 169 16.28 -10.33 -6.56
N GLN A 170 17.52 -10.52 -6.99
CA GLN A 170 18.01 -11.81 -7.47
C GLN A 170 18.82 -12.49 -6.38
N THR A 171 18.58 -13.78 -6.16
CA THR A 171 19.44 -14.61 -5.32
C THR A 171 20.79 -14.82 -6.00
N GLU A 172 21.80 -15.26 -5.23
CA GLU A 172 23.12 -15.62 -5.79
C GLU A 172 23.03 -16.73 -6.87
N GLU A 173 21.98 -17.54 -6.83
CA GLU A 173 21.69 -18.60 -7.78
C GLU A 173 20.90 -18.12 -9.02
N GLY A 174 20.57 -16.82 -9.10
CA GLY A 174 19.89 -16.19 -10.24
C GLY A 174 18.37 -16.30 -10.23
N PHE A 175 17.75 -16.72 -9.12
CA PHE A 175 16.29 -16.74 -8.98
C PHE A 175 15.76 -15.37 -8.57
N SER A 176 14.66 -14.94 -9.20
CA SER A 176 13.95 -13.74 -8.78
C SER A 176 13.19 -14.04 -7.50
N CYS A 177 13.44 -13.26 -6.46
CA CYS A 177 12.66 -13.27 -5.23
C CYS A 177 12.31 -11.84 -4.86
N ARG A 178 11.46 -11.66 -3.86
CA ARG A 178 11.15 -10.32 -3.40
C ARG A 178 12.40 -9.70 -2.72
N VAL A 179 12.63 -8.39 -2.85
CA VAL A 179 13.68 -7.68 -2.05
C VAL A 179 13.50 -7.94 -0.55
N GLN A 180 12.28 -8.24 -0.12
CA GLN A 180 11.93 -8.57 1.25
C GLN A 180 12.31 -10.01 1.67
N GLU A 181 12.83 -10.85 0.77
CA GLU A 181 13.19 -12.27 0.99
C GLU A 181 14.71 -12.53 0.96
N GLY A 182 15.51 -11.67 0.31
CA GLY A 182 16.95 -11.86 0.05
C GLY A 182 17.92 -11.77 1.24
N SER A 183 17.46 -11.97 2.48
CA SER A 183 18.31 -12.19 3.64
C SER A 183 17.96 -13.55 4.24
N ASP A 184 18.81 -14.55 3.99
CA ASP A 184 18.72 -15.89 4.57
C ASP A 184 18.70 -15.82 6.11
N ILE A 185 17.50 -15.72 6.68
CA ILE A 185 17.04 -16.05 8.04
C ILE A 185 15.65 -15.41 8.20
N PHE A 186 14.63 -16.26 8.39
CA PHE A 186 13.32 -15.92 8.94
C PHE A 186 12.39 -15.02 8.09
N LEU A 187 11.56 -15.68 7.28
CA LEU A 187 10.30 -15.15 6.80
C LEU A 187 9.36 -14.86 7.99
N ARG A 188 9.22 -13.58 8.34
CA ARG A 188 7.96 -12.99 8.82
C ARG A 188 8.04 -11.46 8.77
N LYS A 189 7.14 -10.87 7.99
CA LYS A 189 6.51 -9.56 8.25
C LYS A 189 7.36 -8.29 8.06
N ARG A 190 7.61 -7.89 6.81
CA ARG A 190 7.71 -6.45 6.51
C ARG A 190 6.29 -5.89 6.37
N ASN A 191 5.70 -5.50 7.51
CA ASN A 191 4.32 -4.99 7.56
C ASN A 191 4.22 -3.65 6.83
N PHE A 192 3.26 -3.55 5.92
CA PHE A 192 2.72 -2.25 5.53
C PHE A 192 1.84 -1.76 6.69
N ALA A 193 2.48 -1.12 7.66
CA ALA A 193 1.93 -0.75 8.95
C ALA A 193 1.47 0.72 8.93
N VAL A 194 0.17 0.95 9.08
CA VAL A 194 -0.35 2.32 9.34
C VAL A 194 -0.46 2.52 10.84
N TRP A 195 0.33 3.45 11.37
CA TRP A 195 0.37 3.79 12.79
C TRP A 195 -0.64 4.88 13.13
N SER A 196 -1.34 4.72 14.27
CA SER A 196 -2.16 5.80 14.81
C SER A 196 -1.33 6.86 15.54
N SER A 197 -1.84 8.08 15.59
CA SER A 197 -1.15 9.30 16.03
C SER A 197 -0.64 9.30 17.49
N ARG A 198 -0.85 8.24 18.28
CA ARG A 198 -0.41 8.16 19.69
C ARG A 198 1.05 7.75 19.90
N LEU A 199 1.73 7.17 18.90
CA LEU A 199 3.06 6.56 19.09
C LEU A 199 4.20 7.17 18.26
N MET A 200 4.04 8.35 17.67
CA MET A 200 5.10 8.97 16.85
C MET A 200 6.21 9.62 17.71
N PRO A 201 7.48 9.26 17.45
CA PRO A 201 8.36 10.25 16.85
C PRO A 201 9.27 9.61 15.78
N ALA A 202 8.85 9.55 14.50
CA ALA A 202 9.80 9.43 13.38
C ALA A 202 9.24 9.66 11.97
N TYR A 203 7.95 9.46 11.69
CA TYR A 203 7.43 9.68 10.32
C TYR A 203 6.49 10.88 10.30
N ARG A 204 7.08 12.09 10.23
CA ARG A 204 6.35 13.28 9.82
C ARG A 204 5.95 13.10 8.36
N TRP A 205 4.72 12.66 8.13
CA TRP A 205 4.02 12.90 6.88
C TRP A 205 3.81 14.42 6.79
N CYS A 206 4.59 15.09 5.94
CA CYS A 206 4.52 16.54 5.79
C CYS A 206 3.13 16.94 5.29
N HIS A 207 2.52 17.88 6.02
CA HIS A 207 1.29 18.58 5.67
C HIS A 207 1.43 19.46 4.43
#